data_AF-A0A846DIP7-F1
#
_entry.id   AF-A0A846DIP7-F1
#
_cell.length_a   1.000
_cell.length_b   1.000
_cell.length_c   1.000
_cell.angle_alpha   90.00
_cell.angle_beta   90.00
_cell.angle_gamma   90.00
#
_symmetry.space_group_name_H-M   'P 1'
#
loop_
_entity.id
_entity.type
_entity.pdbx_description
1 polymer ?
#
loop_
_entity_poly.entity_id
_entity_poly.type
_entity_poly.pdbx_seq_one_letter_code
_entity_poly.pdbx_strand_id
1 'polypeptide(L)'
;WGIGFTGEITITNNGNSSLSSWTLEFDTSLSIYQIWGAKITSEQGDHYIINGNSWNSNLPPGGNISFGFNANYSGQISAPINYTFNGETLDSPVSLPAISINDVSVTEGDLSNIFAPFDVYLSQASNHTVTV
;
A
#
# COMPACT_ATOMS: atom_id res chain seq x y z
N TRP A 1 -12.98 -19.76 0.80
CA TRP A 1 -12.27 -18.48 0.90
C TRP A 1 -11.83 -18.15 -0.53
N GLY A 2 -12.68 -17.62 -1.40
CA GLY A 2 -13.70 -16.57 -1.20
C GLY A 2 -12.99 -15.22 -1.35
N ILE A 3 -13.54 -14.32 -2.17
CA ILE A 3 -13.09 -12.96 -2.57
C ILE A 3 -12.75 -11.96 -1.42
N GLY A 4 -12.39 -12.46 -0.23
CA GLY A 4 -12.05 -11.67 0.95
C GLY A 4 -10.55 -11.41 1.05
N PHE A 5 -10.23 -10.23 1.55
CA PHE A 5 -8.89 -9.70 1.79
C PHE A 5 -8.83 -9.17 3.23
N THR A 6 -7.73 -9.43 3.94
CA THR A 6 -7.44 -8.83 5.24
C THR A 6 -6.25 -7.89 5.08
N GLY A 7 -6.46 -6.61 5.39
CA GLY A 7 -5.44 -5.57 5.32
C GLY A 7 -5.12 -4.99 6.71
N GLU A 8 -3.93 -4.43 6.82
CA GLU A 8 -3.49 -3.65 7.98
C GLU A 8 -2.84 -2.36 7.49
N ILE A 9 -3.18 -1.24 8.11
CA ILE A 9 -2.57 0.07 7.86
C ILE A 9 -1.89 0.53 9.14
N THR A 10 -0.62 0.93 9.02
CA THR A 10 0.18 1.51 10.10
C THR A 10 0.46 2.98 9.81
N ILE A 11 0.14 3.82 10.78
CA ILE A 11 0.39 5.26 10.74
C ILE A 11 1.56 5.55 11.68
N THR A 12 2.58 6.24 11.18
CA THR A 12 3.74 6.67 11.96
C THR A 12 3.79 8.19 11.99
N ASN A 13 3.93 8.78 13.18
CA ASN A 13 4.12 10.22 13.31
C ASN A 13 5.60 10.57 13.17
N ASN A 14 5.99 10.96 11.96
CA ASN A 14 7.35 11.42 11.66
C ASN A 14 7.56 12.92 12.00
N GLY A 15 6.55 13.60 12.54
CA GLY A 15 6.63 14.98 12.97
C GLY A 15 7.24 15.14 14.36
N ASN A 16 7.33 16.39 14.81
CA ASN A 16 7.93 16.76 16.10
C ASN A 16 6.87 17.04 17.20
N SER A 17 5.58 16.89 16.89
CA SER A 17 4.47 17.19 17.80
C SER A 17 3.57 15.98 17.99
N SER A 18 3.04 15.78 19.21
CA SER A 18 2.03 14.75 19.48
C SER A 18 0.70 15.12 18.84
N LEU A 19 0.00 14.11 18.32
CA LEU A 19 -1.36 14.24 17.84
C LEU A 19 -2.32 13.69 18.90
N SER A 20 -3.35 14.45 19.25
CA SER A 20 -4.40 14.03 20.18
C SER A 20 -5.55 13.28 19.51
N SER A 21 -5.64 13.39 18.18
CA SER A 21 -6.60 12.72 17.32
C SER A 21 -6.04 12.59 15.91
N TRP A 22 -6.58 11.65 15.15
CA TRP A 22 -6.21 11.45 13.76
C TRP A 22 -7.41 11.04 12.91
N THR A 23 -7.38 11.51 11.67
CA THR A 23 -8.27 11.13 10.57
C THR A 23 -7.40 10.74 9.39
N LEU A 24 -7.67 9.58 8.79
CA LEU A 24 -7.04 9.12 7.56
C LEU A 24 -8.12 9.01 6.48
N GLU A 25 -7.89 9.61 5.34
CA GLU A 25 -8.73 9.46 4.15
C GLU A 25 -7.93 8.80 3.05
N PHE A 26 -8.56 7.98 2.23
CA PHE A 26 -7.93 7.32 1.07
C PHE A 26 -8.99 6.81 0.10
N ASP A 27 -8.54 6.53 -1.12
CA ASP A 27 -9.37 5.91 -2.15
C ASP A 27 -8.98 4.44 -2.34
N THR A 28 -9.97 3.54 -2.36
CA THR A 28 -9.77 2.11 -2.66
C THR A 28 -11.00 1.51 -3.34
N SER A 29 -10.77 0.60 -4.30
CA SER A 29 -11.83 -0.22 -4.90
C SER A 29 -12.25 -1.41 -4.04
N LEU A 30 -11.57 -1.62 -2.89
CA LEU A 30 -11.91 -2.65 -1.94
C LEU A 30 -13.20 -2.27 -1.18
N SER A 31 -14.12 -3.21 -1.04
CA SER A 31 -15.33 -3.02 -0.23
C SER A 31 -15.08 -3.48 1.20
N ILE A 32 -14.81 -2.54 2.12
CA ILE A 32 -14.48 -2.84 3.51
C ILE A 32 -15.75 -3.17 4.29
N TYR A 33 -15.87 -4.41 4.78
CA TYR A 33 -17.05 -4.87 5.52
C TYR A 33 -16.81 -5.06 7.03
N GLN A 34 -15.55 -5.08 7.47
CA GLN A 34 -15.19 -5.13 8.89
C GLN A 34 -13.92 -4.33 9.14
N ILE A 35 -13.88 -3.56 10.22
CA ILE A 35 -12.70 -2.80 10.66
C ILE A 35 -12.51 -2.96 12.17
N TRP A 36 -11.26 -2.96 12.63
CA TRP A 36 -10.91 -2.97 14.05
C TRP A 36 -9.71 -2.07 14.31
N GLY A 37 -9.63 -1.51 15.53
CA GLY A 37 -8.63 -0.50 15.86
C GLY A 37 -8.91 0.88 15.26
N ALA A 38 -9.98 1.04 14.47
CA ALA A 38 -10.44 2.33 13.95
C ALA A 38 -11.93 2.25 13.61
N LYS A 39 -12.50 3.35 13.11
CA LYS A 39 -13.89 3.43 12.64
C LYS A 39 -13.96 4.11 11.29
N ILE A 40 -14.74 3.54 10.37
CA ILE A 40 -15.16 4.22 9.13
C ILE A 40 -16.21 5.26 9.54
N THR A 41 -15.98 6.54 9.24
CA THR A 41 -16.90 7.63 9.54
C THR A 41 -17.65 8.11 8.29
N SER A 42 -17.09 7.89 7.10
CA SER A 42 -17.74 8.12 5.82
C SER A 42 -17.20 7.16 4.77
N GLU A 43 -18.08 6.72 3.87
CA GLU A 43 -17.78 5.92 2.68
C GLU A 43 -18.63 6.48 1.54
N GLN A 44 -17.99 6.95 0.46
CA GLN A 44 -18.66 7.49 -0.72
C GLN A 44 -17.97 6.97 -1.98
N GLY A 45 -18.57 5.94 -2.60
CA GLY A 45 -17.92 5.23 -3.71
C GLY A 45 -16.63 4.58 -3.23
N ASP A 46 -15.52 4.91 -3.89
CA ASP A 46 -14.20 4.38 -3.54
C ASP A 46 -13.49 5.18 -2.43
N HIS A 47 -14.08 6.29 -1.95
CA HIS A 47 -13.47 7.18 -0.97
C HIS A 47 -13.89 6.84 0.47
N TYR A 48 -12.92 6.62 1.35
CA TYR A 48 -13.12 6.26 2.76
C TYR A 48 -12.50 7.31 3.70
N ILE A 49 -13.23 7.65 4.76
CA ILE A 49 -12.75 8.46 5.88
C ILE A 49 -12.72 7.58 7.13
N ILE A 50 -11.54 7.42 7.71
CA ILE A 50 -11.26 6.59 8.88
C ILE A 50 -10.81 7.48 10.03
N ASN A 51 -11.41 7.30 11.21
CA ASN A 51 -10.99 7.98 12.43
C ASN A 51 -10.43 7.00 13.44
N GLY A 52 -9.48 7.48 14.24
CA GLY A 52 -9.07 6.79 15.45
C GLY A 52 -10.19 6.63 16.46
N ASN A 53 -10.08 5.56 17.25
CA ASN A 53 -10.90 5.40 18.44
C ASN A 53 -10.34 6.26 19.57
N SER A 54 -11.18 6.65 20.53
CA SER A 54 -10.77 7.52 21.64
C SER A 54 -9.58 6.98 22.44
N TRP A 55 -9.39 5.65 22.48
CA TRP A 55 -8.30 4.99 23.20
C TRP A 55 -6.98 4.87 22.41
N ASN A 56 -6.98 5.06 21.09
CA ASN A 56 -5.76 5.09 20.25
C ASN A 56 -5.64 6.37 19.41
N SER A 57 -6.21 7.46 19.93
CA SER A 57 -6.15 8.78 19.29
C SER A 57 -4.82 9.52 19.54
N ASN A 58 -4.10 9.16 20.61
CA ASN A 58 -2.82 9.79 20.97
C ASN A 58 -1.66 9.15 20.20
N LEU A 59 -0.95 9.95 19.40
CA LEU A 59 0.19 9.53 18.61
C LEU A 59 1.38 10.47 18.83
N PRO A 60 2.33 10.15 19.74
CA PRO A 60 3.49 10.98 20.01
C PRO A 60 4.47 10.99 18.82
N PRO A 61 5.43 11.95 18.78
CA PRO A 61 6.54 11.93 17.82
C PRO A 61 7.27 10.59 17.81
N GLY A 62 7.49 10.02 16.62
CA GLY A 62 8.08 8.69 16.42
C GLY A 62 7.17 7.53 16.83
N GLY A 63 5.96 7.80 17.33
CA GLY A 63 4.97 6.80 17.67
C GLY A 63 4.34 6.17 16.43
N ASN A 64 3.79 4.98 16.61
CA ASN A 64 3.00 4.28 15.61
C ASN A 64 1.65 3.83 16.19
N ILE A 65 0.66 3.74 15.32
CA ILE A 65 -0.62 3.10 15.56
C ILE A 65 -1.00 2.30 14.32
N SER A 66 -1.75 1.22 14.51
CA SER A 66 -2.21 0.38 13.41
C SER A 66 -3.68 0.06 13.57
N PHE A 67 -4.36 -0.12 12.44
CA PHE A 67 -5.71 -0.65 12.38
C PHE A 67 -5.81 -1.69 11.26
N GLY A 68 -6.71 -2.65 11.43
CA GLY A 68 -6.92 -3.71 10.46
C GLY A 68 -8.34 -3.73 9.95
N PHE A 69 -8.53 -4.35 8.79
CA PHE A 69 -9.84 -4.46 8.15
C PHE A 69 -9.95 -5.73 7.31
N ASN A 70 -11.19 -6.19 7.13
CA ASN A 70 -11.53 -7.18 6.12
C ASN A 70 -12.36 -6.50 5.03
N ALA A 71 -12.00 -6.78 3.78
CA ALA A 71 -12.65 -6.25 2.60
C ALA A 71 -12.91 -7.34 1.56
N ASN A 72 -13.85 -7.09 0.66
CA ASN A 72 -13.99 -7.86 -0.57
C ASN A 72 -13.31 -7.12 -1.72
N TYR A 73 -12.77 -7.86 -2.69
CA TYR A 73 -12.20 -7.29 -3.90
C TYR A 73 -12.93 -7.81 -5.14
N SER A 74 -13.02 -6.99 -6.18
CA SER A 74 -13.49 -7.39 -7.50
C SER A 74 -12.33 -7.26 -8.49
N GLY A 75 -11.83 -8.39 -9.00
CA GLY A 75 -10.69 -8.41 -9.92
C GLY A 75 -9.34 -8.37 -9.19
N GLN A 76 -8.49 -7.39 -9.52
CA GLN A 76 -7.14 -7.28 -8.96
C GLN A 76 -7.15 -6.50 -7.64
N ILE A 77 -6.41 -7.00 -6.65
CA ILE A 77 -6.18 -6.29 -5.39
C ILE A 77 -5.18 -5.16 -5.64
N SER A 78 -5.58 -3.93 -5.37
CA SER A 78 -4.73 -2.74 -5.43
C SER A 78 -4.66 -2.10 -4.05
N ALA A 79 -3.49 -1.58 -3.69
CA ALA A 79 -3.35 -0.77 -2.48
C ALA A 79 -4.20 0.51 -2.61
N PRO A 80 -4.72 1.05 -1.49
CA PRO A 80 -5.38 2.35 -1.53
C PRO A 80 -4.41 3.44 -2.00
N ILE A 81 -4.95 4.55 -2.51
CA ILE A 81 -4.22 5.70 -3.04
C ILE A 81 -4.79 7.01 -2.46
N ASN A 82 -4.18 8.15 -2.83
CA ASN A 82 -4.66 9.49 -2.47
C ASN A 82 -4.85 9.69 -0.95
N TYR A 83 -3.88 9.25 -0.16
CA TYR A 83 -3.99 9.36 1.29
C TYR A 83 -3.95 10.81 1.73
N THR A 84 -4.90 11.21 2.58
CA THR A 84 -4.81 12.44 3.35
C THR A 84 -4.85 12.11 4.83
N PHE A 85 -4.07 12.82 5.62
CA PHE A 85 -3.97 12.63 7.06
C PHE A 85 -4.16 13.95 7.76
N ASN A 86 -5.23 14.05 8.57
CA ASN A 86 -5.66 15.31 9.19
C ASN A 86 -5.79 16.48 8.18
N GLY A 87 -6.20 16.19 6.95
CA GLY A 87 -6.36 17.17 5.87
C GLY A 87 -5.09 17.48 5.07
N GLU A 88 -3.94 16.91 5.45
CA GLU A 88 -2.69 17.04 4.70
C GLU A 88 -2.50 15.85 3.77
N THR A 89 -2.21 16.07 2.50
CA THR A 89 -1.92 14.98 1.56
C THR A 89 -0.63 14.27 1.97
N LEU A 90 -0.70 12.97 2.18
CA LEU A 90 0.47 12.12 2.29
C LEU A 90 0.86 11.75 0.86
N ASP A 91 2.06 12.13 0.43
CA ASP A 91 2.61 11.63 -0.82
C ASP A 91 2.47 10.10 -0.82
N SER A 92 1.80 9.58 -1.86
CA SER A 92 1.30 8.19 -1.96
C SER A 92 2.26 7.18 -1.32
N PRO A 93 1.76 6.15 -0.59
CA PRO A 93 2.65 5.14 -0.04
C PRO A 93 3.48 4.59 -1.18
N VAL A 94 4.80 4.67 -1.02
CA VAL A 94 5.77 4.10 -1.94
C VAL A 94 5.31 2.69 -2.27
N SER A 95 4.85 2.47 -3.50
CA SER A 95 4.58 1.13 -4.02
C SER A 95 5.85 0.32 -3.79
N LEU A 96 5.77 -0.93 -3.35
CA LEU A 96 7.00 -1.74 -3.31
C LEU A 96 7.50 -1.93 -4.75
N PRO A 97 8.80 -1.76 -5.02
CA PRO A 97 9.32 -1.95 -6.37
C PRO A 97 9.11 -3.42 -6.77
N ALA A 98 8.35 -3.65 -7.84
CA ALA A 98 8.20 -4.97 -8.44
C ALA A 98 9.34 -5.21 -9.45
N ILE A 99 9.84 -6.44 -9.51
CA ILE A 99 10.84 -6.88 -10.50
C ILE A 99 10.09 -7.54 -11.67
N SER A 100 10.43 -7.16 -12.90
CA SER A 100 10.04 -7.90 -14.10
C SER A 100 11.25 -8.26 -14.95
N ILE A 101 11.19 -9.43 -15.58
CA ILE A 101 12.19 -9.93 -16.53
C ILE A 101 11.47 -10.09 -17.86
N ASN A 102 12.03 -9.54 -18.93
CA ASN A 102 11.48 -9.75 -20.27
C ASN A 102 11.86 -11.15 -20.80
N ASP A 103 10.92 -11.80 -21.49
CA ASP A 103 11.21 -13.05 -22.19
C ASP A 103 12.19 -12.81 -23.35
N VAL A 104 13.26 -13.60 -23.38
CA VAL A 104 14.20 -13.64 -24.50
C VAL A 104 14.01 -14.98 -25.22
N SER A 105 13.58 -14.92 -26.49
CA SER A 105 13.53 -16.10 -27.35
C SER A 105 14.71 -16.10 -28.31
N VAL A 106 15.43 -17.22 -28.37
CA VAL A 106 16.57 -17.43 -29.27
C VAL A 106 16.20 -18.56 -30.22
N THR A 107 16.39 -18.36 -31.52
CA THR A 107 16.30 -19.43 -32.51
C THR A 107 17.60 -20.24 -32.46
N GLU A 108 17.52 -21.54 -32.21
CA GLU A 108 18.71 -22.41 -32.23
C GLU A 108 19.30 -22.51 -33.64
N GLY A 109 20.64 -22.50 -33.72
CA GLY A 109 21.45 -22.73 -34.92
C GLY A 109 22.89 -23.07 -34.54
N ASP A 110 23.69 -23.59 -35.49
CA ASP A 110 25.03 -24.19 -35.29
C ASP A 110 26.16 -23.20 -34.89
N LEU A 111 25.89 -22.27 -33.98
CA LEU A 111 26.89 -21.37 -33.40
C LEU A 111 27.17 -21.78 -31.96
N SER A 112 28.45 -21.99 -31.66
CA SER A 112 28.91 -22.54 -30.38
C SER A 112 28.58 -21.70 -29.15
N ASN A 113 28.13 -20.44 -29.29
CA ASN A 113 27.59 -19.58 -28.23
C ASN A 113 26.75 -18.46 -28.86
N ILE A 114 25.50 -18.28 -28.43
CA ILE A 114 24.66 -17.10 -28.76
C ILE A 114 24.52 -16.26 -27.50
N PHE A 115 24.90 -14.98 -27.59
CA PHE A 115 24.72 -14.02 -26.50
C PHE A 115 23.29 -13.49 -26.51
N ALA A 116 22.54 -13.74 -25.43
CA ALA A 116 21.14 -13.37 -25.30
C ALA A 116 20.96 -12.48 -24.04
N PRO A 117 21.09 -11.15 -24.17
CA PRO A 117 20.88 -10.26 -23.03
C PRO A 117 19.40 -10.22 -22.66
N PHE A 118 19.09 -10.23 -21.36
CA PHE A 118 17.77 -9.89 -20.85
C PHE A 118 17.88 -8.60 -20.03
N ASP A 119 16.89 -7.72 -20.18
CA ASP A 119 16.77 -6.52 -19.37
C ASP A 119 15.92 -6.83 -18.13
N VAL A 120 16.38 -6.37 -16.97
CA VAL A 120 15.64 -6.41 -15.70
C VAL A 120 15.12 -5.01 -15.42
N TYR A 121 13.81 -4.88 -15.20
CA TYR A 121 13.18 -3.61 -14.88
C TYR A 121 12.69 -3.60 -13.44
N LEU A 122 12.84 -2.45 -12.79
CA LEU A 122 12.11 -2.12 -11.56
C LEU A 122 10.94 -1.22 -11.93
N SER A 123 9.75 -1.52 -11.39
CA SER A 123 8.57 -0.70 -11.62
C SER A 123 8.71 0.73 -11.08
N GLN A 124 9.53 0.93 -10.04
CA GLN A 124 9.99 2.24 -9.61
C GLN A 124 11.32 2.15 -8.82
N ALA A 125 11.93 3.29 -8.49
CA ALA A 125 13.18 3.34 -7.75
C ALA A 125 13.10 2.61 -6.38
N SER A 126 14.12 1.80 -6.07
CA SER A 126 14.29 1.13 -4.78
C SER A 126 15.32 1.86 -3.92
N ASN A 127 15.06 1.99 -2.62
CA ASN A 127 16.02 2.44 -1.60
C ASN A 127 16.70 1.25 -0.86
N HIS A 128 16.41 0.02 -1.25
CA HIS A 128 17.01 -1.22 -0.74
C HIS A 128 17.72 -2.01 -1.84
N THR A 129 18.70 -2.83 -1.46
CA THR A 129 19.36 -3.76 -2.38
C THR A 129 18.33 -4.76 -2.91
N VAL A 130 18.15 -4.76 -4.23
CA VAL A 130 17.36 -5.76 -4.95
C VAL A 130 18.33 -6.82 -5.48
N THR A 131 18.10 -8.09 -5.14
CA THR A 131 18.91 -9.22 -5.64
C THR A 131 18.09 -10.00 -6.66
N VAL A 132 18.72 -10.36 -7.79
CA VAL A 132 18.18 -11.21 -8.86
C VAL A 132 18.75 -12.61 -8.69
#